data_AF-A0A0A0M4R5-F1
#
_entry.id   AF-A0A0A0M4R5-F1
#
_cell.length_a   1.000
_cell.length_b   1.000
_cell.length_c   1.000
_cell.angle_alpha   90.00
_cell.angle_beta   90.00
_cell.angle_gamma   90.00
#
_symmetry.space_group_name_H-M   'P 1'
#
loop_
_entity.id
_entity.type
_entity.pdbx_description
1 polymer ?
#
loop_
_entity_poly.entity_id
_entity_poly.type
_entity_poly.pdbx_seq_one_letter_code
_entity_poly.pdbx_strand_id
1 'polypeptide(L)'
;VGTAVGAAVGAVAGGLAGKGVAERMDPTAENQYWEQNYRNESYVKPDYTYQDYGPAYRTGYEARARYEGRNFDEVEPELRRDYETRYRGDSRLEWQDAREATRAAWHRVERALPGDADRDGR
;
A
#
# COMPACT_ATOMS: atom_id res chain seq x y z
N VAL A 1 33.31 -5.48 -0.03
CA VAL A 1 32.24 -6.33 -0.61
C VAL A 1 31.02 -6.13 0.28
N GLY A 2 29.93 -5.42 -0.02
CA GLY A 2 29.42 -4.81 -1.24
C GLY A 2 27.97 -5.28 -1.45
N THR A 3 26.96 -4.52 -1.02
CA THR A 3 25.58 -4.63 -1.53
C THR A 3 24.87 -3.28 -1.34
N ALA A 4 24.80 -2.51 -2.42
CA ALA A 4 23.83 -1.45 -2.55
C ALA A 4 22.45 -2.10 -2.65
N VAL A 5 21.55 -1.78 -1.70
CA VAL A 5 20.13 -2.09 -1.85
C VAL A 5 19.62 -1.14 -2.94
N GLY A 6 19.56 -1.65 -4.16
CA GLY A 6 19.14 -0.89 -5.33
C GLY A 6 17.67 -0.49 -5.19
N ALA A 7 17.42 0.81 -5.29
CA ALA A 7 16.10 1.35 -5.56
C ALA A 7 15.67 0.92 -6.97
N ALA A 8 14.84 -0.11 -7.07
CA ALA A 8 14.13 -0.40 -8.31
C ALA A 8 12.91 0.53 -8.37
N VAL A 9 13.12 1.73 -8.91
CA VAL A 9 12.04 2.59 -9.40
C VAL A 9 11.51 1.93 -10.67
N GLY A 10 10.41 1.19 -10.55
CA GLY A 10 9.71 0.58 -11.68
C GLY A 10 8.71 1.55 -12.27
N ALA A 11 9.08 2.24 -13.35
CA ALA A 11 8.13 2.93 -14.21
C ALA A 11 7.50 1.90 -15.16
N VAL A 12 6.29 1.43 -14.86
CA VAL A 12 5.47 0.72 -15.84
C VAL A 12 4.40 1.69 -16.34
N ALA A 13 4.70 2.29 -17.49
CA ALA A 13 3.74 3.06 -18.26
C ALA A 13 2.72 2.10 -18.92
N GLY A 14 1.58 1.86 -18.25
CA GLY A 14 0.43 1.18 -18.82
C GLY A 14 -0.52 2.19 -19.47
N GLY A 15 -0.57 2.19 -20.81
CA GLY A 15 -1.31 3.18 -21.60
C GLY A 15 -2.84 3.15 -21.42
N LEU A 16 -3.42 4.33 -21.68
CA LEU A 16 -4.83 4.70 -21.88
C LEU A 16 -5.55 5.35 -20.68
N ALA A 17 -5.80 6.66 -20.88
CA ALA A 17 -6.87 7.50 -20.34
C ALA A 17 -6.72 8.12 -18.93
N GLY A 18 -6.54 9.45 -18.91
CA GLY A 18 -6.98 10.31 -17.81
C GLY A 18 -5.89 11.20 -17.20
N LYS A 19 -5.74 12.42 -17.72
CA LYS A 19 -4.88 13.48 -17.16
C LYS A 19 -5.12 13.68 -15.65
N GLY A 20 -4.07 13.54 -14.84
CA GLY A 20 -3.93 14.20 -13.53
C GLY A 20 -3.51 13.34 -12.34
N VAL A 21 -3.90 12.06 -12.29
CA VAL A 21 -3.67 11.20 -11.10
C VAL A 21 -3.16 9.79 -11.46
N ALA A 22 -3.32 9.37 -12.72
CA ALA A 22 -3.00 8.01 -13.18
C ALA A 22 -1.50 7.70 -13.35
N GLU A 23 -0.61 8.69 -13.26
CA GLU A 23 0.85 8.47 -13.46
C GLU A 23 1.59 8.07 -12.18
N ARG A 24 0.92 8.05 -11.02
CA ARG A 24 1.62 8.18 -9.74
C ARG A 24 1.70 6.90 -8.89
N MET A 25 0.93 5.86 -9.19
CA MET A 25 1.03 4.57 -8.51
C MET A 25 0.51 3.43 -9.41
N ASP A 26 1.31 2.37 -9.58
CA ASP A 26 0.93 1.15 -10.31
C ASP A 26 0.48 0.06 -9.32
N PRO A 27 -0.82 -0.30 -9.26
CA PRO A 27 -1.32 -1.34 -8.37
C PRO A 27 -0.67 -2.71 -8.58
N THR A 28 -0.23 -3.01 -9.81
CA THR A 28 0.45 -4.27 -10.13
C THR A 28 1.83 -4.30 -9.51
N ALA A 29 2.58 -3.20 -9.61
CA ALA A 29 3.89 -3.06 -8.99
C ALA A 29 3.81 -3.08 -7.47
N GLU A 30 2.81 -2.43 -6.87
CA GLU A 30 2.59 -2.52 -5.42
C GLU A 30 2.28 -3.95 -4.97
N ASN A 31 1.38 -4.64 -5.68
CA ASN A 31 1.05 -6.03 -5.37
C ASN A 31 2.28 -6.94 -5.46
N GLN A 32 3.09 -6.83 -6.53
CA GLN A 32 4.32 -7.62 -6.68
C GLN A 32 5.37 -7.30 -5.61
N TYR A 33 5.48 -6.03 -5.22
CA TYR A 33 6.36 -5.64 -4.12
C TYR A 33 5.93 -6.32 -2.82
N TRP A 34 4.65 -6.22 -2.45
CA TRP A 34 4.16 -6.80 -1.21
C TRP A 34 4.20 -8.33 -1.22
N GLU A 35 3.94 -8.97 -2.35
CA GLU A 35 4.08 -10.42 -2.51
C GLU A 35 5.49 -10.92 -2.15
N GLN A 36 6.53 -10.16 -2.53
CA GLN A 36 7.92 -10.50 -2.26
C GLN A 36 8.40 -10.06 -0.87
N ASN A 37 7.86 -8.96 -0.34
CA ASN A 37 8.40 -8.31 0.86
C ASN A 37 7.59 -8.54 2.12
N TYR A 38 6.33 -9.01 2.04
CA TYR A 38 5.47 -9.11 3.23
C TYR A 38 6.10 -9.93 4.36
N ARG A 39 6.85 -10.99 4.04
CA ARG A 39 7.51 -11.85 5.04
C ARG A 39 8.57 -11.13 5.87
N ASN A 40 9.07 -9.99 5.42
CA ASN A 40 10.07 -9.20 6.13
C ASN A 40 9.44 -8.26 7.17
N GLU A 41 8.11 -8.14 7.17
CA GLU A 41 7.40 -7.25 8.07
C GLU A 41 7.19 -7.90 9.44
N SER A 42 7.47 -7.17 10.51
CA SER A 42 7.46 -7.71 11.88
C SER A 42 6.07 -8.12 12.38
N TYR A 43 5.01 -7.58 11.77
CA TYR A 43 3.62 -7.93 12.09
C TYR A 43 3.13 -9.18 11.34
N VAL A 44 3.93 -9.73 10.42
CA VAL A 44 3.51 -10.90 9.65
C VAL A 44 3.63 -12.16 10.49
N LYS A 45 2.50 -12.84 10.64
CA LYS A 45 2.39 -14.11 11.35
C LYS A 45 2.81 -15.26 10.43
N PRO A 46 3.61 -16.22 10.91
CA PRO A 46 4.17 -17.29 10.08
C PRO A 46 3.11 -18.25 9.50
N ASP A 47 1.95 -18.37 10.15
CA ASP A 47 0.85 -19.24 9.72
C ASP A 47 0.00 -18.66 8.58
N TYR A 48 0.25 -17.40 8.21
CA TYR A 48 -0.50 -16.66 7.20
C TYR A 48 0.33 -16.44 5.94
N THR A 49 -0.35 -16.49 4.80
CA THR A 49 0.25 -16.38 3.49
C THR A 49 0.01 -15.01 2.86
N TYR A 50 0.64 -14.74 1.72
CA TYR A 50 0.32 -13.55 0.95
C TYR A 50 -1.16 -13.50 0.53
N GLN A 51 -1.85 -14.63 0.35
CA GLN A 51 -3.28 -14.62 0.03
C GLN A 51 -4.12 -14.06 1.19
N ASP A 52 -3.67 -14.23 2.43
CA ASP A 52 -4.32 -13.66 3.60
C ASP A 52 -4.02 -12.15 3.74
N TYR A 53 -2.77 -11.73 3.47
CA TYR A 53 -2.33 -10.34 3.62
C TYR A 53 -2.56 -9.45 2.40
N GLY A 54 -2.64 -10.02 1.20
CA GLY A 54 -2.79 -9.31 -0.08
C GLY A 54 -3.99 -8.35 -0.10
N PRO A 55 -5.18 -8.79 0.36
CA PRO A 55 -6.33 -7.91 0.53
C PRO A 55 -6.08 -6.68 1.43
N ALA A 56 -5.27 -6.83 2.47
CA ALA A 56 -4.95 -5.74 3.40
C ALA A 56 -4.01 -4.72 2.74
N TYR A 57 -2.94 -5.19 2.08
CA TYR A 57 -2.05 -4.31 1.31
C TYR A 57 -2.81 -3.55 0.23
N ARG A 58 -3.68 -4.25 -0.49
CA ARG A 58 -4.55 -3.67 -1.51
C ARG A 58 -5.43 -2.57 -0.97
N THR A 59 -6.05 -2.80 0.18
CA THR A 59 -6.85 -1.78 0.85
C THR A 59 -6.01 -0.53 1.13
N GLY A 60 -4.78 -0.68 1.60
CA GLY A 60 -3.91 0.43 1.96
C GLY A 60 -3.46 1.26 0.75
N TYR A 61 -2.94 0.59 -0.28
CA TYR A 61 -2.39 1.29 -1.43
C TYR A 61 -3.47 1.91 -2.32
N GLU A 62 -4.64 1.27 -2.46
CA GLU A 62 -5.76 1.84 -3.23
C GLU A 62 -6.39 3.01 -2.48
N ALA A 63 -6.49 2.90 -1.15
CA ALA A 63 -7.06 3.96 -0.36
C ALA A 63 -6.16 5.20 -0.28
N ARG A 64 -4.82 5.05 -0.28
CA ARG A 64 -3.93 6.22 -0.33
C ARG A 64 -4.14 7.04 -1.61
N ALA A 65 -4.37 6.36 -2.74
CA ALA A 65 -4.70 7.03 -4.00
C ALA A 65 -6.10 7.70 -3.99
N ARG A 66 -7.05 7.16 -3.22
CA ARG A 66 -8.41 7.74 -3.07
C ARG A 66 -8.47 8.90 -2.07
N TYR A 67 -7.69 8.83 -1.00
CA TYR A 67 -7.71 9.76 0.14
C TYR A 67 -6.38 10.53 0.21
N GLU A 68 -6.03 11.19 -0.89
CA GLU A 68 -4.87 12.09 -0.94
C GLU A 68 -5.00 13.21 0.10
N GLY A 69 -3.90 13.57 0.76
CA GLY A 69 -3.86 14.62 1.78
C GLY A 69 -4.49 14.28 3.14
N ARG A 70 -5.06 13.08 3.33
CA ARG A 70 -5.54 12.59 4.63
C ARG A 70 -4.51 11.70 5.31
N ASN A 71 -4.59 11.59 6.63
CA ASN A 71 -3.80 10.67 7.42
C ASN A 71 -4.52 9.32 7.58
N PHE A 72 -3.75 8.25 7.78
CA PHE A 72 -4.27 6.90 7.98
C PHE A 72 -5.30 6.84 9.12
N ASP A 73 -5.00 7.45 10.28
CA ASP A 73 -5.87 7.40 11.46
C ASP A 73 -7.25 8.02 11.20
N GLU A 74 -7.34 9.00 10.30
CA GLU A 74 -8.60 9.67 9.99
C GLU A 74 -9.49 8.88 9.03
N VAL A 75 -8.90 7.94 8.28
CA VAL A 75 -9.61 7.05 7.34
C VAL A 75 -9.69 5.62 7.84
N GLU A 76 -9.02 5.27 8.94
CA GLU A 76 -8.98 3.91 9.49
C GLU A 76 -10.38 3.26 9.60
N PRO A 77 -11.43 3.96 10.10
CA PRO A 77 -12.76 3.38 10.19
C PRO A 77 -13.34 3.00 8.82
N GLU A 78 -13.09 3.80 7.79
CA GLU A 78 -13.47 3.56 6.41
C GLU A 78 -12.64 2.44 5.78
N LEU A 79 -11.32 2.43 6.01
CA LEU A 79 -10.42 1.36 5.54
C LEU A 79 -10.84 0.01 6.11
N ARG A 80 -11.21 -0.03 7.39
CA ARG A 80 -11.74 -1.24 8.02
C ARG A 80 -12.97 -1.75 7.30
N ARG A 81 -13.95 -0.85 7.09
CA ARG A 81 -15.20 -1.21 6.41
C ARG A 81 -14.93 -1.71 4.99
N ASP A 82 -14.09 -1.02 4.25
CA ASP A 82 -13.73 -1.40 2.89
C ASP A 82 -13.01 -2.74 2.86
N TYR A 83 -12.06 -2.97 3.77
CA TYR A 83 -11.41 -4.27 3.93
C TYR A 83 -12.44 -5.37 4.20
N GLU A 84 -13.25 -5.24 5.26
CA GLU A 84 -14.20 -6.27 5.68
C GLU A 84 -15.29 -6.56 4.65
N THR A 85 -15.74 -5.56 3.90
CA THR A 85 -16.90 -5.70 2.99
C THR A 85 -16.52 -5.92 1.53
N ARG A 86 -15.37 -5.43 1.07
CA ARG A 86 -14.99 -5.44 -0.36
C ARG A 86 -13.77 -6.28 -0.65
N TYR A 87 -12.73 -6.17 0.18
CA TYR A 87 -11.42 -6.71 -0.17
C TYR A 87 -11.10 -8.04 0.50
N ARG A 88 -11.54 -8.25 1.76
CA ARG A 88 -11.19 -9.40 2.60
C ARG A 88 -11.40 -10.71 1.86
N GLY A 89 -12.54 -10.89 1.19
CA GLY A 89 -12.86 -12.10 0.43
C GLY A 89 -12.66 -13.36 1.30
N ASP A 90 -11.80 -14.27 0.84
CA ASP A 90 -11.45 -15.50 1.55
C ASP A 90 -10.32 -15.33 2.59
N SER A 91 -9.84 -14.10 2.81
CA SER A 91 -8.79 -13.85 3.79
C SER A 91 -9.23 -14.19 5.21
N ARG A 92 -8.41 -15.00 5.87
CA ARG A 92 -8.55 -15.39 7.27
C ARG A 92 -8.06 -14.31 8.23
N LEU A 93 -7.50 -13.22 7.70
CA LEU A 93 -6.87 -12.16 8.47
C LEU A 93 -7.94 -11.21 9.04
N GLU A 94 -7.96 -11.05 10.36
CA GLU A 94 -8.85 -10.10 11.04
C GLU A 94 -8.35 -8.67 10.86
N TRP A 95 -9.25 -7.67 11.03
CA TRP A 95 -8.88 -6.26 10.85
C TRP A 95 -7.67 -5.85 11.69
N GLN A 96 -7.54 -6.33 12.93
CA GLN A 96 -6.41 -5.95 13.79
C GLN A 96 -5.05 -6.30 13.19
N ASP A 97 -4.96 -7.46 12.53
CA ASP A 97 -3.74 -7.90 11.84
C ASP A 97 -3.63 -7.26 10.45
N ALA A 98 -4.77 -7.08 9.76
CA ALA A 98 -4.84 -6.43 8.47
C ALA A 98 -4.47 -4.95 8.54
N ARG A 99 -4.75 -4.27 9.66
CA ARG A 99 -4.51 -2.84 9.84
C ARG A 99 -3.04 -2.51 9.67
N GLU A 100 -2.14 -3.30 10.25
CA GLU A 100 -0.69 -3.06 10.16
C GLU A 100 -0.21 -3.20 8.71
N ALA A 101 -0.68 -4.23 7.99
CA ALA A 101 -0.39 -4.41 6.57
C ALA A 101 -0.97 -3.28 5.69
N THR A 102 -2.20 -2.89 5.96
CA THR A 102 -2.89 -1.77 5.29
C THR A 102 -2.10 -0.47 5.49
N ARG A 103 -1.64 -0.21 6.72
CA ARG A 103 -0.85 0.97 7.08
C ARG A 103 0.52 0.96 6.39
N ALA A 104 1.18 -0.19 6.32
CA ALA A 104 2.46 -0.33 5.64
C ALA A 104 2.34 0.00 4.13
N ALA A 105 1.31 -0.54 3.46
CA ALA A 105 0.99 -0.20 2.07
C ALA A 105 0.68 1.28 1.88
N TRP A 106 -0.15 1.86 2.76
CA TRP A 106 -0.49 3.28 2.73
C TRP A 106 0.75 4.17 2.79
N HIS A 107 1.61 3.97 3.80
CA HIS A 107 2.81 4.79 3.98
C HIS A 107 3.84 4.58 2.88
N ARG A 108 3.90 3.39 2.27
CA ARG A 108 4.79 3.16 1.13
C ARG A 108 4.38 4.00 -0.07
N VAL A 109 3.09 4.03 -0.40
CA VAL A 109 2.56 4.89 -1.47
C VAL A 109 2.75 6.35 -1.12
N GLU A 110 2.46 6.75 0.12
CA GLU A 110 2.71 8.12 0.59
C GLU A 110 4.17 8.57 0.42
N ARG A 111 5.15 7.72 0.74
CA ARG A 111 6.57 8.02 0.51
C ARG A 111 6.99 8.01 -0.96
N ALA A 112 6.30 7.22 -1.79
CA ALA A 112 6.57 7.14 -3.23
C ALA A 112 5.97 8.32 -4.01
N LEU A 113 4.92 8.95 -3.45
CA LEU A 113 4.29 10.15 -4.00
C LEU A 113 4.98 11.40 -3.44
N PRO A 114 5.75 12.16 -4.25
CA PRO A 114 6.21 13.48 -3.84
C PRO A 114 5.01 14.46 -3.86
N GLY A 115 4.19 14.44 -2.80
CA GLY A 115 2.97 15.26 -2.71
C GLY A 115 3.03 16.41 -1.70
N ASP A 116 4.01 16.40 -0.80
CA ASP A 116 4.01 17.31 0.36
C ASP A 116 5.40 17.48 0.98
N ALA A 117 6.46 17.22 0.20
CA ALA A 117 7.78 17.85 0.45
C ALA A 117 7.80 19.29 -0.09
N ASP A 118 6.70 20.03 0.11
CA ASP A 118 6.68 21.47 -0.02
C ASP A 118 7.51 22.02 1.14
N ARG A 119 8.81 22.17 0.85
CA ARG A 119 9.73 22.99 1.61
C ARG A 119 9.30 24.46 1.50
N ASP A 120 8.20 24.83 2.14
CA ASP A 120 8.00 26.18 2.62
C ASP A 120 8.32 26.16 4.12
N GLY A 121 9.59 26.43 4.42
CA GLY A 121 10.15 26.27 5.75
C GLY A 121 11.44 27.04 6.01
N ARG A 122 11.51 28.28 5.52
CA ARG A 122 12.50 29.36 5.78
C ARG A 122 13.91 29.23 5.20
#